data_AF-A0A4R6EUW5-F1
#
_entry.id   AF-A0A4R6EUW5-F1
#
_cell.length_a   1.000
_cell.length_b   1.000
_cell.length_c   1.000
_cell.angle_alpha   90.00
_cell.angle_beta   90.00
_cell.angle_gamma   90.00
#
_symmetry.space_group_name_H-M   'P 1'
#
loop_
_entity.id
_entity.type
_entity.pdbx_description
1 polymer ?
#
loop_
_entity_poly.entity_id
_entity_poly.type
_entity_poly.pdbx_seq_one_letter_code
_entity_poly.pdbx_strand_id
1 'polypeptide(L)'
;MSPSPTRPKRAGKPDSAAPVAANQATTCAAARGGGAQGGTSSARVAAPPAARYEQVKNYIRNTIESGARRPGDRIPSELDLVAALGVSRMTVNRALRELTDEGLLTRISGVGTFVAQAKPQSTLLMIAHIGDEIRSRGHEYTYETLLTQRETAPANVSNALGLAPGASVFHVICVHRENGLPVQLEDRYVNPAVAPDFILQDFSVIRPSEYLFTNVPAHDVEHIVDAGLPTRAEAALLEIAEGEPCLTLVRRTWTSGVAVTFARFVHPGTRYRLGCRFAPVTSHRQD
;
A
#
# COMPACT_ATOMS: atom_id res chain seq x y z
N MET A 1 -53.75 -12.83 -36.61
CA MET A 1 -54.09 -13.35 -35.27
C MET A 1 -52.96 -12.98 -34.33
N SER A 2 -53.16 -11.89 -33.59
CA SER A 2 -52.29 -11.45 -32.48
C SER A 2 -52.54 -12.34 -31.25
N PRO A 3 -51.57 -12.41 -30.33
CA PRO A 3 -51.80 -11.75 -29.06
C PRO A 3 -50.57 -11.02 -28.50
N SER A 4 -50.83 -9.85 -27.90
CA SER A 4 -49.97 -9.14 -26.93
C SER A 4 -50.58 -9.32 -25.52
N PRO A 5 -50.05 -8.71 -24.45
CA PRO A 5 -48.85 -9.10 -23.70
C PRO A 5 -49.18 -9.32 -22.19
N THR A 6 -48.24 -9.81 -21.38
CA THR A 6 -48.40 -9.79 -19.91
C THR A 6 -47.16 -9.21 -19.22
N ARG A 7 -47.43 -8.24 -18.35
CA ARG A 7 -46.51 -7.41 -17.56
C ARG A 7 -46.58 -7.83 -16.09
N PRO A 8 -45.50 -7.71 -15.31
CA PRO A 8 -45.60 -7.04 -14.00
C PRO A 8 -44.45 -6.04 -13.80
N LYS A 9 -44.73 -4.75 -13.56
CA LYS A 9 -44.95 -4.02 -12.28
C LYS A 9 -43.63 -3.57 -11.61
N ARG A 10 -43.64 -2.28 -11.26
CA ARG A 10 -42.53 -1.36 -10.99
C ARG A 10 -42.21 -1.30 -9.48
N ALA A 11 -40.93 -1.05 -9.20
CA ALA A 11 -40.34 -0.14 -8.20
C ALA A 11 -40.89 -0.09 -6.77
N GLY A 12 -40.02 -0.44 -5.81
CA GLY A 12 -40.04 0.04 -4.42
C GLY A 12 -38.62 0.25 -3.91
N LYS A 13 -38.31 1.50 -3.51
CA LYS A 13 -37.18 1.97 -2.67
C LYS A 13 -37.74 3.25 -2.00
N PRO A 14 -37.17 3.80 -0.90
CA PRO A 14 -36.21 3.28 0.09
C PRO A 14 -36.68 3.51 1.55
N ASP A 15 -36.04 2.87 2.54
CA ASP A 15 -35.96 3.37 3.94
C ASP A 15 -34.52 3.02 4.40
N SER A 16 -33.61 3.94 4.70
CA SER A 16 -33.58 5.01 5.71
C SER A 16 -33.58 4.49 7.16
N ALA A 17 -32.40 4.10 7.66
CA ALA A 17 -32.10 4.15 9.09
C ALA A 17 -30.59 4.35 9.32
N ALA A 18 -30.25 5.54 9.80
CA ALA A 18 -28.97 5.90 10.43
C ALA A 18 -29.04 5.60 11.95
N PRO A 19 -28.10 6.09 12.78
CA PRO A 19 -26.80 5.50 13.10
C PRO A 19 -26.78 4.91 14.52
N VAL A 20 -25.86 3.96 14.77
CA VAL A 20 -25.64 3.39 16.12
C VAL A 20 -24.77 4.35 16.95
N ALA A 21 -25.25 4.61 18.15
CA ALA A 21 -24.86 5.67 19.05
C ALA A 21 -23.54 5.45 19.80
N ALA A 22 -22.95 6.58 20.16
CA ALA A 22 -21.85 6.76 21.09
C ALA A 22 -22.15 6.18 22.47
N ASN A 23 -21.16 5.50 23.04
CA ASN A 23 -21.21 4.98 24.41
C ASN A 23 -20.78 6.07 25.40
N GLN A 24 -21.70 6.45 26.27
CA GLN A 24 -21.49 7.35 27.40
C GLN A 24 -21.04 6.52 28.61
N ALA A 25 -19.93 6.92 29.25
CA ALA A 25 -19.57 6.46 30.58
C ALA A 25 -19.93 7.54 31.61
N THR A 26 -20.68 7.09 32.61
CA THR A 26 -21.38 7.85 33.63
C THR A 26 -20.50 8.10 34.86
N THR A 27 -20.70 9.28 35.47
CA THR A 27 -20.55 9.64 36.90
C THR A 27 -19.21 9.51 37.63
N CYS A 28 -18.79 10.61 38.26
CA CYS A 28 -19.03 10.80 39.71
C CYS A 28 -18.80 12.25 40.14
N ALA A 29 -19.78 12.80 40.85
CA ALA A 29 -19.74 14.10 41.50
C ALA A 29 -19.24 13.94 42.95
N ALA A 30 -18.36 14.83 43.39
CA ALA A 30 -18.22 15.21 44.79
C ALA A 30 -17.56 16.60 44.88
N ALA A 31 -18.34 17.58 45.30
CA ALA A 31 -17.88 18.91 45.67
C ALA A 31 -18.09 19.09 47.18
N ARG A 32 -17.06 19.58 47.89
CA ARG A 32 -17.09 20.62 48.94
C ARG A 32 -15.76 20.63 49.70
N GLY A 33 -15.21 21.84 49.89
CA GLY A 33 -14.12 22.10 50.83
C GLY A 33 -13.31 23.34 50.45
N GLY A 34 -13.62 24.48 51.05
CA GLY A 34 -12.91 25.74 50.85
C GLY A 34 -11.58 25.82 51.59
N GLY A 35 -10.78 26.82 51.22
CA GLY A 35 -9.54 27.19 51.92
C GLY A 35 -8.78 28.25 51.13
N ALA A 36 -8.46 29.36 51.79
CA ALA A 36 -7.96 30.59 51.20
C ALA A 36 -6.42 30.69 51.16
N GLN A 37 -5.97 31.65 50.34
CA GLN A 37 -4.68 32.38 50.36
C GLN A 37 -3.40 31.69 49.85
N GLY A 38 -2.59 32.51 49.16
CA GLY A 38 -1.15 32.30 48.98
C GLY A 38 -0.69 32.41 47.53
N GLY A 39 -0.15 33.56 47.15
CA GLY A 39 0.41 33.79 45.83
C GLY A 39 1.65 32.94 45.55
N THR A 40 1.88 32.66 44.27
CA THR A 40 3.15 32.87 43.58
C THR A 40 2.89 32.75 42.08
N SER A 41 3.37 33.75 41.34
CA SER A 41 3.40 33.77 39.88
C SER A 41 4.23 32.57 39.40
N SER A 42 3.55 31.52 38.93
CA SER A 42 4.22 30.39 38.29
C SER A 42 4.52 30.75 36.85
N ALA A 43 5.77 31.17 36.62
CA ALA A 43 6.35 31.29 35.30
C ALA A 43 6.17 29.94 34.57
N ARG A 44 5.43 29.95 33.45
CA ARG A 44 5.33 28.80 32.55
C ARG A 44 6.74 28.41 32.09
N VAL A 45 7.27 27.33 32.64
CA VAL A 45 8.48 26.67 32.14
C VAL A 45 8.18 26.18 30.73
N ALA A 46 8.83 26.78 29.74
CA ALA A 46 8.74 26.35 28.36
C ALA A 46 9.33 24.94 28.22
N ALA A 47 8.53 24.02 27.68
CA ALA A 47 8.94 22.66 27.35
C ALA A 47 10.17 22.66 26.42
N PRO A 48 11.03 21.62 26.48
CA PRO A 48 12.32 21.59 25.79
C PRO A 48 12.19 21.74 24.26
N PRO A 49 13.29 22.11 23.55
CA PRO A 49 13.32 22.40 22.10
C PRO A 49 12.84 21.26 21.18
N ALA A 50 12.53 20.08 21.74
CA ALA A 50 11.85 18.99 21.05
C ALA A 50 10.40 19.32 20.64
N ALA A 51 9.72 20.24 21.32
CA ALA A 51 8.29 20.51 21.05
C ALA A 51 8.03 21.42 19.84
N ARG A 52 8.92 22.39 19.55
CA ARG A 52 8.65 23.43 18.53
C ARG A 52 8.83 22.94 17.10
N TYR A 53 9.76 22.03 16.84
CA TYR A 53 9.91 21.47 15.49
C TYR A 53 8.77 20.46 15.19
N GLU A 54 8.32 19.70 16.18
CA GLU A 54 7.14 18.83 16.06
C GLU A 54 5.85 19.63 15.79
N GLN A 55 5.72 20.84 16.35
CA GLN A 55 4.61 21.74 15.99
C GLN A 55 4.60 22.09 14.50
N VAL A 56 5.77 22.37 13.91
CA VAL A 56 5.90 22.61 12.46
C VAL A 56 5.55 21.34 11.67
N LYS A 57 6.02 20.17 12.11
CA LYS A 57 5.71 18.88 11.45
C LYS A 57 4.21 18.59 11.47
N ASN A 58 3.56 18.76 12.61
CA ASN A 58 2.13 18.54 12.77
C ASN A 58 1.29 19.54 11.98
N TYR A 59 1.69 20.81 11.93
CA TYR A 59 1.04 21.81 11.08
C TYR A 59 1.05 21.37 9.61
N ILE A 60 2.20 20.93 9.10
CA ILE A 60 2.34 20.49 7.71
C ILE A 60 1.55 19.19 7.47
N ARG A 61 1.63 18.19 8.36
CA ARG A 61 0.84 16.95 8.25
C ARG A 61 -0.65 17.23 8.21
N ASN A 62 -1.16 18.02 9.15
CA ASN A 62 -2.58 18.37 9.21
C ASN A 62 -3.04 19.10 7.93
N THR A 63 -2.18 19.93 7.34
CA THR A 63 -2.49 20.63 6.08
C THR A 63 -2.58 19.67 4.88
N ILE A 64 -1.75 18.62 4.87
CA ILE A 64 -1.79 17.57 3.85
C ILE A 64 -2.99 16.64 4.08
N GLU A 65 -3.19 16.19 5.32
CA GLU A 65 -4.28 15.27 5.70
C GLU A 65 -5.67 15.89 5.53
N SER A 66 -5.81 17.20 5.78
CA SER A 66 -7.06 17.95 5.52
C SER A 66 -7.35 18.16 4.03
N GLY A 67 -6.42 17.80 3.13
CA GLY A 67 -6.55 18.00 1.68
C GLY A 67 -6.34 19.46 1.22
N ALA A 68 -5.98 20.37 2.12
CA ALA A 68 -5.67 21.77 1.77
C ALA A 68 -4.44 21.89 0.85
N ARG A 69 -3.56 20.88 0.86
CA ARG A 69 -2.46 20.70 -0.09
C ARG A 69 -2.42 19.27 -0.57
N ARG A 70 -2.43 19.06 -1.89
CA ARG A 70 -2.38 17.75 -2.54
C ARG A 70 -0.94 17.38 -2.92
N PRO A 71 -0.64 16.09 -3.18
CA PRO A 71 0.64 15.69 -3.73
C PRO A 71 1.02 16.53 -4.97
N GLY A 72 2.24 17.06 -4.99
CA GLY A 72 2.71 17.99 -6.01
C GLY A 72 2.46 19.48 -5.71
N ASP A 73 1.61 19.82 -4.74
CA ASP A 73 1.41 21.22 -4.35
C ASP A 73 2.63 21.76 -3.59
N ARG A 74 2.95 23.03 -3.83
CA ARG A 74 3.99 23.74 -3.08
C ARG A 74 3.50 24.06 -1.67
N ILE A 75 4.29 23.71 -0.66
CA ILE A 75 4.03 24.14 0.71
C ILE A 75 4.47 25.59 0.93
N PRO A 76 3.96 26.29 1.96
CA PRO A 76 4.41 27.64 2.29
C PRO A 76 5.94 27.72 2.39
N SER A 77 6.50 28.87 2.02
CA SER A 77 7.95 29.03 2.05
C SER A 77 8.47 28.99 3.48
N GLU A 78 9.78 28.77 3.62
CA GLU A 78 10.44 28.75 4.93
C GLU A 78 10.18 30.04 5.72
N LEU A 79 10.19 31.19 5.04
CA LEU A 79 9.91 32.49 5.64
C LEU A 79 8.44 32.60 6.06
N ASP A 80 7.52 32.09 5.26
CA ASP A 80 6.08 32.10 5.58
C ASP A 80 5.80 31.23 6.81
N LEU A 81 6.46 30.07 6.92
CA LEU A 81 6.31 29.19 8.08
C LEU A 81 6.90 29.80 9.35
N VAL A 82 8.01 30.53 9.25
CA VAL A 82 8.57 31.30 10.38
C VAL A 82 7.59 32.36 10.85
N ALA A 83 7.01 33.13 9.91
CA ALA A 83 6.03 34.17 10.21
C ALA A 83 4.72 33.61 10.77
N ALA A 84 4.20 32.53 10.20
CA ALA A 84 2.92 31.95 10.59
C ALA A 84 2.96 31.22 11.94
N LEU A 85 4.08 30.57 12.26
CA LEU A 85 4.20 29.73 13.46
C LEU A 85 5.05 30.36 14.57
N GLY A 86 5.68 31.51 14.32
CA GLY A 86 6.50 32.22 15.31
C GLY A 86 7.72 31.42 15.80
N VAL A 87 8.26 30.53 14.96
CA VAL A 87 9.38 29.65 15.29
C VAL A 87 10.66 30.10 14.59
N SER A 88 11.82 29.69 15.11
CA SER A 88 13.10 30.02 14.48
C SER A 88 13.25 29.38 13.10
N ARG A 89 14.01 30.04 12.24
CA ARG A 89 14.39 29.51 10.92
C ARG A 89 15.04 28.12 10.99
N MET A 90 15.90 27.90 11.99
CA MET A 90 16.53 26.58 12.21
C MET A 90 15.51 25.49 12.56
N THR A 91 14.46 25.83 13.31
CA THR A 91 13.37 24.93 13.67
C THR A 91 12.56 24.52 12.44
N VAL A 92 12.22 25.47 11.56
CA VAL A 92 11.53 25.17 10.29
C VAL A 92 12.41 24.31 9.39
N ASN A 93 13.68 24.67 9.20
CA ASN A 93 14.60 23.87 8.38
C ASN A 93 14.81 22.44 8.89
N ARG A 94 14.80 22.24 10.21
CA ARG A 94 14.85 20.90 10.80
C ARG A 94 13.58 20.12 10.47
N ALA A 95 12.41 20.70 10.73
CA ALA A 95 11.13 20.05 10.44
C ALA A 95 10.97 19.70 8.96
N LEU A 96 11.33 20.62 8.06
CA LEU A 96 11.29 20.38 6.62
C LEU A 96 12.27 19.29 6.17
N ARG A 97 13.47 19.24 6.75
CA ARG A 97 14.43 18.16 6.48
C ARG A 97 13.88 16.82 6.92
N GLU A 98 13.44 16.70 8.16
CA GLU A 98 12.88 15.44 8.67
C GLU A 98 11.66 14.98 7.87
N LEU A 99 10.76 15.89 7.47
CA LEU A 99 9.62 15.53 6.61
C LEU A 99 10.04 15.14 5.18
N THR A 100 11.18 15.66 4.71
CA THR A 100 11.76 15.23 3.42
C THR A 100 12.38 13.84 3.57
N ASP A 101 13.09 13.58 4.67
CA ASP A 101 13.67 12.28 4.99
C ASP A 101 12.60 11.20 5.23
N GLU A 102 11.46 11.58 5.82
CA GLU A 102 10.25 10.75 5.95
C GLU A 102 9.55 10.50 4.60
N GLY A 103 9.92 11.23 3.54
CA GLY A 103 9.33 11.13 2.21
C GLY A 103 7.93 11.76 2.08
N LEU A 104 7.54 12.61 3.03
CA LEU A 104 6.30 13.39 3.01
C LEU A 104 6.42 14.65 2.14
N LEU A 105 7.64 15.17 2.00
CA LEU A 105 7.95 16.34 1.19
C LEU A 105 9.07 16.04 0.19
N THR A 106 9.07 16.74 -0.94
CA THR A 106 10.16 16.76 -1.91
C THR A 106 10.71 18.17 -2.01
N ARG A 107 12.03 18.34 -1.81
CA ARG A 107 12.71 19.64 -1.91
C ARG A 107 13.39 19.78 -3.27
N ILE A 108 13.04 20.82 -4.01
CA ILE A 108 13.67 21.19 -5.28
C ILE A 108 14.48 22.47 -5.04
N SER A 109 15.82 22.36 -5.13
CA SER A 109 16.72 23.48 -4.88
C SER A 109 16.38 24.68 -5.78
N GLY A 110 16.32 25.88 -5.20
CA GLY A 110 15.97 27.11 -5.92
C GLY A 110 14.48 27.28 -6.27
N VAL A 111 13.67 26.23 -6.20
CA VAL A 111 12.24 26.29 -6.58
C VAL A 111 11.33 26.28 -5.37
N GLY A 112 11.57 25.39 -4.39
CA GLY A 112 10.78 25.29 -3.18
C GLY A 112 10.64 23.87 -2.65
N THR A 113 9.73 23.71 -1.70
CA THR A 113 9.37 22.41 -1.11
C THR A 113 7.94 22.07 -1.50
N PHE A 114 7.71 20.82 -1.85
CA PHE A 114 6.44 20.33 -2.38
C PHE A 114 5.97 19.13 -1.56
N VAL A 115 4.66 18.89 -1.51
CA VAL A 115 4.12 17.64 -0.97
C VAL A 115 4.57 16.50 -1.87
N ALA A 116 5.24 15.50 -1.29
CA ALA A 116 5.74 14.37 -2.06
C ALA A 116 4.59 13.57 -2.67
N GLN A 117 4.79 13.07 -3.89
CA GLN A 117 3.99 11.94 -4.36
C GLN A 117 4.48 10.70 -3.64
N ALA A 118 3.70 10.22 -2.67
CA ALA A 118 4.01 8.97 -1.98
C ALA A 118 3.99 7.83 -3.01
N LYS A 119 5.08 7.06 -3.06
CA LYS A 119 5.04 5.78 -3.79
C LYS A 119 4.02 4.88 -3.10
N PRO A 120 3.13 4.21 -3.83
CA PRO A 120 2.36 3.10 -3.33
C PRO A 120 3.25 2.14 -2.53
N GLN A 121 2.82 1.76 -1.32
CA GLN A 121 3.55 0.81 -0.47
C GLN A 121 2.66 -0.39 -0.11
N SER A 122 3.07 -1.59 -0.51
CA SER A 122 2.39 -2.83 -0.13
C SER A 122 2.94 -3.45 1.14
N THR A 123 2.09 -4.21 1.83
CA THR A 123 2.44 -4.98 3.02
C THR A 123 3.20 -6.24 2.66
N LEU A 124 4.50 -6.28 2.97
CA LEU A 124 5.37 -7.43 2.67
C LEU A 124 4.97 -8.72 3.39
N LEU A 125 4.33 -8.65 4.56
CA LEU A 125 3.97 -9.85 5.34
C LEU A 125 2.64 -10.51 4.92
N MET A 126 1.94 -9.95 3.92
CA MET A 126 0.64 -10.43 3.48
C MET A 126 0.64 -10.72 1.98
N ILE A 127 -0.24 -11.60 1.53
CA ILE A 127 -0.58 -11.71 0.11
C ILE A 127 -1.46 -10.50 -0.24
N ALA A 128 -0.83 -9.38 -0.57
CA ALA A 128 -1.56 -8.22 -1.06
C ALA A 128 -1.85 -8.33 -2.56
N HIS A 129 -3.04 -7.91 -2.96
CA HIS A 129 -3.43 -7.76 -4.37
C HIS A 129 -3.22 -6.30 -4.78
N ILE A 130 -2.29 -6.06 -5.72
CA ILE A 130 -1.96 -4.70 -6.15
C ILE A 130 -3.18 -3.91 -6.66
N GLY A 131 -4.14 -4.61 -7.27
CA GLY A 131 -5.39 -4.00 -7.73
C GLY A 131 -6.24 -3.41 -6.60
N ASP A 132 -6.29 -4.06 -5.44
CA ASP A 132 -7.03 -3.56 -4.27
C ASP A 132 -6.31 -2.37 -3.65
N GLU A 133 -4.98 -2.40 -3.63
CA GLU A 133 -4.19 -1.26 -3.19
C GLU A 133 -4.39 -0.05 -4.08
N ILE A 134 -4.41 -0.22 -5.40
CA ILE A 134 -4.65 0.86 -6.37
C ILE A 134 -6.05 1.44 -6.20
N ARG A 135 -7.06 0.58 -6.08
CA ARG A 135 -8.45 1.03 -5.89
C ARG A 135 -8.68 1.70 -4.55
N SER A 136 -8.05 1.23 -3.47
CA SER A 136 -8.24 1.81 -2.12
C SER A 136 -7.71 3.25 -2.00
N ARG A 137 -6.75 3.65 -2.84
CA ARG A 137 -6.29 5.05 -2.98
C ARG A 137 -7.04 5.86 -4.04
N GLY A 138 -8.13 5.31 -4.59
CA GLY A 138 -9.01 6.00 -5.54
C GLY A 138 -8.46 6.09 -6.97
N HIS A 139 -7.46 5.29 -7.32
CA HIS A 139 -6.88 5.27 -8.65
C HIS A 139 -7.50 4.18 -9.54
N GLU A 140 -7.39 4.37 -10.85
CA GLU A 140 -7.85 3.39 -11.83
C GLU A 140 -6.85 2.24 -11.93
N TYR A 141 -7.33 1.02 -11.71
CA TYR A 141 -6.56 -0.20 -11.90
C TYR A 141 -6.95 -0.87 -13.21
N THR A 142 -5.96 -1.09 -14.07
CA THR A 142 -6.10 -1.93 -15.27
C THR A 142 -5.06 -3.04 -15.29
N TYR A 143 -5.35 -4.08 -16.07
CA TYR A 143 -4.60 -5.32 -16.10
C TYR A 143 -4.58 -5.85 -17.53
N GLU A 144 -3.41 -6.31 -17.96
CA GLU A 144 -3.17 -6.79 -19.30
C GLU A 144 -2.45 -8.15 -19.24
N THR A 145 -3.10 -9.21 -19.73
CA THR A 145 -2.45 -10.52 -19.89
C THR A 145 -1.62 -10.52 -21.16
N LEU A 146 -0.34 -10.87 -21.03
CA LEU A 146 0.61 -10.99 -22.15
C LEU A 146 0.78 -12.44 -22.59
N LEU A 147 0.72 -13.38 -21.63
CA LEU A 147 0.87 -14.81 -21.88
C LEU A 147 -0.02 -15.59 -20.91
N THR A 148 -0.68 -16.63 -21.42
CA THR A 148 -1.30 -17.69 -20.63
C THR A 148 -1.09 -18.99 -21.38
N GLN A 149 -0.33 -19.92 -20.82
CA GLN A 149 -0.12 -21.23 -21.44
C GLN A 149 0.15 -22.35 -20.44
N ARG A 150 0.08 -23.57 -20.93
CA ARG A 150 0.60 -24.75 -20.22
C ARG A 150 1.91 -25.14 -20.87
N GLU A 151 2.95 -25.31 -20.08
CA GLU A 151 4.28 -25.65 -20.57
C GLU A 151 4.98 -26.69 -19.69
N THR A 152 6.15 -27.13 -20.14
CA THR A 152 7.07 -27.94 -19.34
C THR A 152 7.82 -27.01 -18.40
N ALA A 153 7.83 -27.31 -17.11
CA ALA A 153 8.47 -26.48 -16.09
C ALA A 153 9.96 -26.33 -16.38
N PRO A 154 10.46 -25.09 -16.55
CA PRO A 154 11.89 -24.81 -16.55
C PRO A 154 12.54 -25.30 -15.25
N ALA A 155 13.84 -25.63 -15.28
CA ALA A 155 14.52 -26.26 -14.14
C ALA A 155 14.46 -25.42 -12.84
N ASN A 156 14.54 -24.09 -12.94
CA ASN A 156 14.38 -23.20 -11.79
C ASN A 156 12.96 -23.25 -11.22
N VAL A 157 11.94 -23.35 -12.09
CA VAL A 157 10.52 -23.43 -11.69
C VAL A 157 10.21 -24.78 -11.08
N SER A 158 10.66 -25.89 -11.68
CA SER A 158 10.45 -27.23 -11.12
C SER A 158 11.10 -27.36 -9.75
N ASN A 159 12.33 -26.86 -9.59
CA ASN A 159 13.00 -26.82 -8.29
C ASN A 159 12.25 -25.94 -7.27
N ALA A 160 11.80 -24.75 -7.68
CA ALA A 160 11.08 -23.83 -6.80
C ALA A 160 9.72 -24.40 -6.33
N LEU A 161 9.05 -25.17 -7.19
CA LEU A 161 7.77 -25.81 -6.90
C LEU A 161 7.90 -27.25 -6.34
N GLY A 162 9.11 -27.80 -6.23
CA GLY A 162 9.32 -29.18 -5.80
C GLY A 162 8.73 -30.23 -6.76
N LEU A 163 8.72 -29.93 -8.07
CA LEU A 163 8.19 -30.80 -9.11
C LEU A 163 9.30 -31.67 -9.72
N ALA A 164 8.91 -32.85 -10.23
CA ALA A 164 9.83 -33.69 -11.00
C ALA A 164 10.32 -32.95 -12.26
N PRO A 165 11.55 -33.20 -12.73
CA PRO A 165 12.02 -32.70 -14.02
C PRO A 165 11.06 -33.07 -15.15
N GLY A 166 10.73 -32.11 -16.01
CA GLY A 166 9.78 -32.32 -17.11
C GLY A 166 8.30 -32.27 -16.70
N ALA A 167 7.99 -32.03 -15.43
CA ALA A 167 6.61 -31.79 -14.99
C ALA A 167 6.00 -30.57 -15.69
N SER A 168 4.68 -30.56 -15.84
CA SER A 168 3.97 -29.46 -16.48
C SER A 168 3.51 -28.41 -15.48
N VAL A 169 3.53 -27.14 -15.90
CA VAL A 169 3.04 -25.98 -15.14
C VAL A 169 2.13 -25.12 -16.01
N PHE A 170 1.25 -24.36 -15.37
CA PHE A 170 0.61 -23.21 -16.01
C PHE A 170 1.48 -21.98 -15.83
N HIS A 171 1.64 -21.20 -16.90
CA HIS A 171 2.47 -20.00 -16.94
C HIS A 171 1.62 -18.81 -17.39
N VAL A 172 1.68 -17.73 -16.61
CA VAL A 172 0.99 -16.46 -16.89
C VAL A 172 1.99 -15.32 -16.77
N ILE A 173 2.02 -14.45 -17.76
CA ILE A 173 2.72 -13.16 -17.70
C ILE A 173 1.68 -12.06 -17.89
N CYS A 174 1.70 -11.06 -17.01
CA CYS A 174 0.77 -9.94 -17.08
C CYS A 174 1.35 -8.65 -16.52
N VAL A 175 0.76 -7.53 -16.92
CA VAL A 175 1.14 -6.19 -16.47
C VAL A 175 -0.02 -5.56 -15.73
N HIS A 176 0.27 -5.04 -14.54
CA HIS A 176 -0.65 -4.26 -13.73
C HIS A 176 -0.37 -2.77 -13.93
N ARG A 177 -1.44 -2.02 -14.16
CA ARG A 177 -1.37 -0.58 -14.46
C ARG A 177 -2.18 0.22 -13.45
N GLU A 178 -1.65 1.39 -13.12
CA GLU A 178 -2.26 2.40 -12.27
C GLU A 178 -2.42 3.69 -13.08
N ASN A 179 -3.66 4.13 -13.30
CA ASN A 179 -3.99 5.28 -14.16
C ASN A 179 -3.31 5.19 -15.55
N GLY A 180 -3.29 3.98 -16.12
CA GLY A 180 -2.65 3.67 -17.40
C GLY A 180 -1.13 3.43 -17.35
N LEU A 181 -0.45 3.80 -16.27
CA LEU A 181 0.99 3.61 -16.12
C LEU A 181 1.32 2.20 -15.58
N PRO A 182 2.24 1.44 -16.18
CA PRO A 182 2.58 0.10 -15.69
C PRO A 182 3.41 0.17 -14.40
N VAL A 183 2.95 -0.53 -13.37
CA VAL A 183 3.52 -0.47 -12.01
C VAL A 183 4.03 -1.81 -11.49
N GLN A 184 3.64 -2.90 -12.11
CA GLN A 184 4.11 -4.25 -11.79
C GLN A 184 4.02 -5.14 -13.03
N LEU A 185 5.10 -5.86 -13.33
CA LEU A 185 5.10 -7.00 -14.23
C LEU A 185 5.09 -8.26 -13.37
N GLU A 186 4.13 -9.15 -13.61
CA GLU A 186 3.99 -10.43 -12.94
C GLU A 186 4.35 -11.55 -13.92
N ASP A 187 5.24 -12.45 -13.50
CA ASP A 187 5.58 -13.71 -14.15
C ASP A 187 5.28 -14.85 -13.16
N ARG A 188 4.24 -15.63 -13.42
CA ARG A 188 3.70 -16.63 -12.49
C ARG A 188 3.65 -18.01 -13.10
N TYR A 189 4.14 -18.98 -12.32
CA TYR A 189 3.94 -20.40 -12.53
C TYR A 189 3.00 -20.98 -11.47
N VAL A 190 2.11 -21.87 -11.89
CA VAL A 190 1.13 -22.56 -11.04
C VAL A 190 1.17 -24.06 -11.27
N ASN A 191 1.13 -24.82 -10.17
CA ASN A 191 1.08 -26.26 -10.18
C ASN A 191 -0.33 -26.76 -10.60
N PRO A 192 -0.48 -27.41 -11.78
CA PRO A 192 -1.79 -27.87 -12.27
C PRO A 192 -2.41 -28.95 -11.39
N ALA A 193 -1.61 -29.69 -10.61
CA ALA A 193 -2.13 -30.71 -9.70
C ALA A 193 -2.91 -30.11 -8.51
N VAL A 194 -2.61 -28.85 -8.14
CA VAL A 194 -3.28 -28.15 -7.03
C VAL A 194 -4.43 -27.27 -7.53
N ALA A 195 -4.24 -26.62 -8.69
CA ALA A 195 -5.23 -25.71 -9.27
C ALA A 195 -5.53 -26.07 -10.73
N PRO A 196 -6.20 -27.20 -11.00
CA PRO A 196 -6.39 -27.73 -12.36
C PRO A 196 -7.20 -26.80 -13.27
N ASP A 197 -8.16 -26.07 -12.71
CA ASP A 197 -9.04 -25.18 -13.46
C ASP A 197 -8.44 -23.77 -13.65
N PHE A 198 -7.24 -23.51 -13.14
CA PHE A 198 -6.60 -22.19 -13.18
C PHE A 198 -6.49 -21.63 -14.60
N ILE A 199 -6.11 -22.46 -15.57
CA ILE A 199 -5.92 -22.01 -16.96
C ILE A 199 -7.24 -21.80 -17.72
N LEU A 200 -8.36 -22.28 -17.17
CA LEU A 200 -9.69 -22.12 -17.77
C LEU A 200 -10.30 -20.75 -17.42
N GLN A 201 -9.66 -20.00 -16.52
CA GLN A 201 -10.18 -18.73 -16.03
C GLN A 201 -9.96 -17.59 -17.03
N ASP A 202 -10.93 -16.67 -17.07
CA ASP A 202 -10.75 -15.40 -17.74
C ASP A 202 -10.04 -14.41 -16.81
N PHE A 203 -8.73 -14.25 -17.02
CA PHE A 203 -7.93 -13.35 -16.19
C PHE A 203 -8.23 -11.87 -16.37
N SER A 204 -9.03 -11.48 -17.38
CA SER A 204 -9.53 -10.12 -17.51
C SER A 204 -10.58 -9.78 -16.44
N VAL A 205 -11.30 -10.81 -15.93
CA VAL A 205 -12.34 -10.71 -14.90
C VAL A 205 -11.79 -10.98 -13.51
N ILE A 206 -11.09 -12.10 -13.31
CA ILE A 206 -10.52 -12.51 -12.02
C ILE A 206 -9.00 -12.59 -12.10
N ARG A 207 -8.26 -11.95 -11.19
CA ARG A 207 -6.79 -11.93 -11.31
C ARG A 207 -6.18 -13.28 -10.93
N PRO A 208 -5.02 -13.67 -11.50
CA PRO A 208 -4.31 -14.91 -11.14
C PRO A 208 -4.16 -15.10 -9.63
N SER A 209 -3.72 -14.05 -8.92
CA SER A 209 -3.56 -14.09 -7.47
C SER A 209 -4.89 -14.21 -6.72
N GLU A 210 -5.95 -13.58 -7.22
CA GLU A 210 -7.28 -13.55 -6.59
C GLU A 210 -7.97 -14.91 -6.71
N TYR A 211 -7.88 -15.53 -7.89
CA TYR A 211 -8.35 -16.90 -8.10
C TYR A 211 -7.64 -17.86 -7.15
N LEU A 212 -6.31 -17.82 -7.06
CA LEU A 212 -5.55 -18.72 -6.19
C LEU A 212 -5.87 -18.48 -4.72
N PHE A 213 -5.98 -17.22 -4.29
CA PHE A 213 -6.36 -16.87 -2.92
C PHE A 213 -7.74 -17.39 -2.53
N THR A 214 -8.70 -17.32 -3.46
CA THR A 214 -10.08 -17.75 -3.21
C THR A 214 -10.26 -19.26 -3.25
N ASN A 215 -9.55 -19.95 -4.15
CA ASN A 215 -9.78 -21.36 -4.45
C ASN A 215 -8.75 -22.31 -3.82
N VAL A 216 -7.58 -21.81 -3.41
CA VAL A 216 -6.51 -22.62 -2.82
C VAL A 216 -6.09 -22.03 -1.48
N PRO A 217 -6.33 -22.72 -0.35
CA PRO A 217 -5.97 -22.19 0.96
C PRO A 217 -4.45 -22.10 1.10
N ALA A 218 -3.93 -20.89 1.28
CA ALA A 218 -2.53 -20.64 1.56
C ALA A 218 -2.23 -20.94 3.03
N HIS A 219 -1.31 -21.88 3.28
CA HIS A 219 -0.85 -22.22 4.62
C HIS A 219 0.51 -21.59 4.93
N ASP A 220 1.40 -21.56 3.94
CA ASP A 220 2.71 -20.94 4.05
C ASP A 220 2.98 -20.02 2.86
N VAL A 221 3.65 -18.90 3.14
CA VAL A 221 4.04 -17.91 2.15
C VAL A 221 5.47 -17.49 2.42
N GLU A 222 6.27 -17.44 1.38
CA GLU A 222 7.62 -16.89 1.42
C GLU A 222 7.74 -15.75 0.41
N HIS A 223 8.32 -14.65 0.88
CA HIS A 223 8.68 -13.50 0.06
C HIS A 223 10.18 -13.26 0.14
N ILE A 224 10.83 -13.19 -1.01
CA ILE A 224 12.23 -12.77 -1.17
C ILE A 224 12.22 -11.48 -1.97
N VAL A 225 12.88 -10.45 -1.46
CA VAL A 225 12.93 -9.13 -2.10
C VAL A 225 14.37 -8.81 -2.47
N ASP A 226 14.57 -8.50 -3.76
CA ASP A 226 15.85 -8.08 -4.31
C ASP A 226 15.72 -6.71 -4.98
N ALA A 227 16.84 -5.99 -5.08
CA ALA A 227 16.96 -4.80 -5.91
C ALA A 227 17.88 -5.10 -7.09
N GLY A 228 17.51 -4.64 -8.28
CA GLY A 228 18.30 -4.89 -9.48
C GLY A 228 17.85 -4.03 -10.66
N LEU A 229 18.60 -4.12 -11.76
CA LEU A 229 18.18 -3.53 -13.03
C LEU A 229 17.21 -4.48 -13.75
N PRO A 230 16.21 -3.96 -14.46
CA PRO A 230 15.33 -4.77 -15.29
C PRO A 230 16.12 -5.33 -16.48
N THR A 231 15.69 -6.48 -16.97
CA THR A 231 16.06 -6.93 -18.32
C THR A 231 15.44 -5.98 -19.36
N ARG A 232 15.96 -6.00 -20.59
CA ARG A 232 15.40 -5.21 -21.69
C ARG A 232 13.91 -5.49 -21.96
N ALA A 233 13.48 -6.75 -21.83
CA ALA A 233 12.08 -7.13 -21.99
C ALA A 233 11.22 -6.58 -20.85
N GLU A 234 11.66 -6.73 -19.60
CA GLU A 234 10.97 -6.17 -18.43
C GLU A 234 10.87 -4.63 -18.54
N ALA A 235 11.94 -3.94 -18.95
CA ALA A 235 11.96 -2.49 -19.12
C ALA A 235 10.98 -2.01 -20.19
N ALA A 236 10.88 -2.71 -21.32
CA ALA A 236 9.94 -2.39 -22.38
C ALA A 236 8.48 -2.57 -21.92
N LEU A 237 8.17 -3.67 -21.24
CA LEU A 237 6.82 -3.95 -20.72
C LEU A 237 6.41 -3.00 -19.59
N LEU A 238 7.37 -2.56 -18.79
CA LEU A 238 7.18 -1.58 -17.71
C LEU A 238 7.30 -0.13 -18.18
N GLU A 239 7.54 0.13 -19.47
CA GLU A 239 7.69 1.49 -20.01
C GLU A 239 8.67 2.34 -19.17
N ILE A 240 9.84 1.77 -18.87
CA ILE A 240 10.94 2.40 -18.11
C ILE A 240 12.25 2.33 -18.88
N ALA A 241 13.23 3.13 -18.46
CA ALA A 241 14.59 3.01 -18.96
C ALA A 241 15.25 1.72 -18.43
N GLU A 242 16.13 1.09 -19.22
CA GLU A 242 16.89 -0.10 -18.80
C GLU A 242 17.78 0.16 -17.58
N GLY A 243 18.16 1.43 -17.35
CA GLY A 243 18.94 1.86 -16.18
C GLY A 243 18.10 2.22 -14.95
N GLU A 244 16.76 2.15 -15.02
CA GLU A 244 15.91 2.45 -13.88
C GLU A 244 15.90 1.29 -12.88
N PRO A 245 16.29 1.49 -11.61
CA PRO A 245 16.31 0.41 -10.62
C PRO A 245 14.91 -0.13 -10.35
N CYS A 246 14.80 -1.44 -10.25
CA CYS A 246 13.58 -2.16 -9.92
C CYS A 246 13.70 -2.91 -8.59
N LEU A 247 12.56 -3.06 -7.92
CA LEU A 247 12.39 -4.04 -6.84
C LEU A 247 11.80 -5.31 -7.44
N THR A 248 12.44 -6.44 -7.17
CA THR A 248 11.91 -7.76 -7.52
C THR A 248 11.40 -8.43 -6.26
N LEU A 249 10.14 -8.88 -6.28
CA LEU A 249 9.57 -9.74 -5.25
C LEU A 249 9.38 -11.13 -5.84
N VAL A 250 10.04 -12.13 -5.27
CA VAL A 250 9.75 -13.54 -5.54
C VAL A 250 8.84 -14.06 -4.44
N ARG A 251 7.69 -14.60 -4.83
CA ARG A 251 6.70 -15.17 -3.92
C ARG A 251 6.53 -16.65 -4.21
N ARG A 252 6.64 -17.44 -3.15
CA ARG A 252 6.20 -18.84 -3.15
C ARG A 252 5.06 -19.02 -2.16
N THR A 253 4.09 -19.84 -2.53
CA THR A 253 2.93 -20.13 -1.70
C THR A 253 2.69 -21.62 -1.68
N TRP A 254 2.50 -22.16 -0.48
CA TRP A 254 2.25 -23.58 -0.25
C TRP A 254 0.89 -23.79 0.39
N THR A 255 0.30 -24.95 0.10
CA THR A 255 -0.87 -25.48 0.77
C THR A 255 -0.53 -26.86 1.31
N SER A 256 -0.67 -27.06 2.62
CA SER A 256 -0.35 -28.34 3.28
C SER A 256 1.02 -28.92 2.87
N GLY A 257 2.06 -28.07 2.77
CA GLY A 257 3.41 -28.45 2.38
C GLY A 257 3.65 -28.64 0.87
N VAL A 258 2.63 -28.52 0.02
CA VAL A 258 2.76 -28.61 -1.45
C VAL A 258 2.83 -27.21 -2.06
N ALA A 259 3.84 -26.95 -2.90
CA ALA A 259 3.97 -25.66 -3.56
C ALA A 259 2.87 -25.47 -4.62
N VAL A 260 2.09 -24.42 -4.45
CA VAL A 260 0.95 -24.07 -5.32
C VAL A 260 1.43 -23.18 -6.47
N THR A 261 2.21 -22.15 -6.14
CA THR A 261 2.61 -21.13 -7.10
C THR A 261 3.97 -20.54 -6.76
N PHE A 262 4.70 -20.21 -7.81
CA PHE A 262 5.96 -19.48 -7.80
C PHE A 262 5.78 -18.28 -8.71
N ALA A 263 5.91 -17.08 -8.17
CA ALA A 263 5.68 -15.85 -8.92
C ALA A 263 6.80 -14.84 -8.69
N ARG A 264 7.22 -14.18 -9.76
CA ARG A 264 8.17 -13.07 -9.74
C ARG A 264 7.44 -11.80 -10.14
N PHE A 265 7.54 -10.78 -9.30
CA PHE A 265 6.98 -9.46 -9.53
C PHE A 265 8.12 -8.47 -9.70
N VAL A 266 8.11 -7.70 -10.78
CA VAL A 266 9.08 -6.64 -11.04
C VAL A 266 8.37 -5.30 -10.95
N HIS A 267 8.86 -4.44 -10.08
CA HIS A 267 8.30 -3.13 -9.80
C HIS A 267 9.33 -2.03 -10.09
N PRO A 268 9.00 -1.03 -10.92
CA PRO A 268 9.84 0.15 -11.06
C PRO A 268 10.07 0.82 -9.70
N GLY A 269 11.32 0.98 -9.30
CA GLY A 269 11.68 1.52 -7.99
C GLY A 269 11.22 2.96 -7.83
N THR A 270 10.96 3.69 -8.91
CA THR A 270 10.37 5.05 -8.87
C THR A 270 8.86 5.05 -8.62
N ARG A 271 8.15 3.96 -8.95
CA ARG A 271 6.69 3.88 -8.94
C ARG A 271 6.13 3.08 -7.77
N TYR A 272 6.97 2.33 -7.05
CA TYR A 272 6.50 1.39 -6.04
C TYR A 272 7.44 1.25 -4.85
N ARG A 273 6.89 0.85 -3.71
CA ARG A 273 7.62 0.55 -2.48
C ARG A 273 7.05 -0.74 -1.86
N LEU A 274 7.92 -1.54 -1.27
CA LEU A 274 7.54 -2.67 -0.42
C LEU A 274 7.91 -2.33 1.03
N GLY A 275 7.04 -2.64 1.98
CA GLY A 275 7.33 -2.41 3.39
C GLY A 275 6.43 -3.21 4.32
N CYS A 276 6.82 -3.32 5.59
CA CYS A 276 5.95 -3.86 6.61
C CYS A 276 6.09 -3.04 7.89
N ARG A 277 5.02 -3.00 8.68
CA ARG A 277 5.03 -2.47 10.03
C ARG A 277 4.40 -3.53 10.92
N PHE A 278 5.13 -4.00 11.91
CA PHE A 278 4.64 -4.98 12.88
C PHE A 278 5.04 -4.54 14.29
N ALA A 279 4.22 -4.90 15.27
CA ALA A 279 4.60 -4.81 16.67
C ALA A 279 5.41 -6.07 17.01
N PRO A 280 6.66 -5.96 17.48
CA PRO A 280 7.42 -7.13 17.88
C PRO A 280 6.71 -7.82 19.06
N VAL A 281 6.52 -9.13 18.96
CA VAL A 281 6.03 -9.92 20.09
C VAL A 281 7.17 -9.96 21.11
N THR A 282 7.03 -9.24 22.22
CA THR A 282 7.97 -9.33 23.34
C THR A 282 7.82 -10.70 23.96
N SER A 283 8.74 -11.62 23.66
CA SER A 283 8.87 -12.86 24.43
C SER A 283 9.24 -12.47 25.85
N HIS A 284 8.32 -12.66 26.81
CA HIS A 284 8.69 -12.68 28.21
C HIS A 284 9.69 -13.84 28.39
N ARG A 285 10.96 -13.47 28.53
CA ARG A 285 12.01 -14.36 29.01
C ARG A 285 11.65 -14.66 30.47
N GLN A 286 11.08 -15.83 30.72
CA GLN A 286 10.99 -16.37 32.07
C GLN A 286 12.40 -16.82 32.45
N ASP A 287 12.97 -16.15 33.45
CA ASP A 287 14.18 -16.54 34.15
C ASP A 287 13.95 -17.81 34.99
#